data_AF-A0AA40DAR6-F1
#
_entry.id   AF-A0AA40DAR6-F1
#
_cell.length_a   1.000
_cell.length_b   1.000
_cell.length_c   1.000
_cell.angle_alpha   90.00
_cell.angle_beta   90.00
_cell.angle_gamma   90.00
#
_symmetry.space_group_name_H-M   'P 1'
#
loop_
_entity.id
_entity.type
_entity.pdbx_description
1 polymer ?
#
loop_
_entity_poly.entity_id
_entity_poly.type
_entity_poly.pdbx_seq_one_letter_code
_entity_poly.pdbx_strand_id
1 'polypeptide(L)'
;MNTTDIDDKIILSARRQYLLARFKEEHAGQETVGDTVLAETFDEEVNKAYKETLQSQSVTVDDLLLRAHIGAAQLAADALQVPGTVSEFFAKTEDVLLPSLDTLHGASLDSNNHQILPESEPKVTHIVDFVSKIVANGFGYATADGSVYFGINSFEKAGHSYSRLEPWNKNDPALLADREGSLSKGTLMKRSPNHFALWKASQAG
;
A
#
# COMPACT_ATOMS: atom_id res chain seq x y z
N MET A 1 1.75 -6.74 18.40
CA MET A 1 1.25 -6.26 17.10
C MET A 1 0.62 -7.48 16.44
N ASN A 2 -0.71 -7.52 16.34
CA ASN A 2 -1.44 -8.65 15.76
C ASN A 2 -1.50 -8.46 14.25
N THR A 3 -1.15 -9.49 13.49
CA THR A 3 -1.11 -9.48 12.02
C THR A 3 -2.45 -9.01 11.42
N THR A 4 -3.57 -9.32 12.07
CA THR A 4 -4.92 -8.94 11.65
C THR A 4 -5.19 -7.42 11.63
N ASP A 5 -4.63 -6.66 12.59
CA ASP A 5 -4.82 -5.20 12.64
C ASP A 5 -4.11 -4.47 11.47
N ILE A 6 -3.04 -5.08 10.95
CA ILE A 6 -2.31 -4.53 9.81
C ILE A 6 -3.12 -4.76 8.54
N ASP A 7 -3.66 -5.97 8.38
CA ASP A 7 -4.50 -6.33 7.24
C ASP A 7 -5.78 -5.48 7.18
N ASP A 8 -6.46 -5.26 8.32
CA ASP A 8 -7.65 -4.42 8.41
C ASP A 8 -7.37 -2.96 7.99
N LYS A 9 -6.21 -2.42 8.39
CA LYS A 9 -5.79 -1.06 8.00
C LYS A 9 -5.45 -0.96 6.52
N ILE A 10 -4.85 -2.01 5.95
CA ILE A 10 -4.55 -2.08 4.51
C ILE A 10 -5.86 -2.13 3.72
N ILE A 11 -6.82 -2.95 4.14
CA ILE A 11 -8.14 -3.05 3.50
C ILE A 11 -8.87 -1.70 3.56
N LEU A 12 -8.85 -1.05 4.72
CA LEU A 12 -9.50 0.24 4.91
C LEU A 12 -8.84 1.34 4.05
N SER A 13 -7.51 1.37 4.00
CA SER A 13 -6.75 2.32 3.18
C SER A 13 -7.03 2.10 1.69
N ALA A 14 -6.96 0.85 1.23
CA ALA A 14 -7.27 0.45 -0.14
C ALA A 14 -8.69 0.87 -0.55
N ARG A 15 -9.68 0.59 0.32
CA ARG A 15 -11.07 0.95 0.09
C ARG A 15 -11.30 2.44 -0.06
N ARG A 16 -10.69 3.23 0.83
CA ARG A 16 -10.74 4.70 0.79
C ARG A 16 -10.12 5.24 -0.49
N GLN A 17 -8.95 4.74 -0.88
CA GLN A 17 -8.28 5.17 -2.12
C GLN A 17 -9.08 4.79 -3.37
N TYR A 18 -9.65 3.59 -3.42
CA TYR A 18 -10.51 3.16 -4.52
C TYR A 18 -11.74 4.07 -4.67
N LEU A 19 -12.42 4.38 -3.56
CA LEU A 19 -13.58 5.27 -3.57
C LEU A 19 -13.22 6.69 -4.02
N LEU A 20 -12.07 7.23 -3.59
CA LEU A 20 -11.61 8.53 -4.04
C LEU A 20 -11.29 8.55 -5.53
N ALA A 21 -10.62 7.52 -6.05
CA ALA A 21 -10.29 7.41 -7.47
C ALA A 21 -11.56 7.40 -8.34
N ARG A 22 -12.56 6.60 -7.94
CA ARG A 22 -13.86 6.57 -8.61
C ARG A 22 -14.59 7.90 -8.53
N PHE A 23 -14.57 8.57 -7.37
CA PHE A 23 -15.18 9.88 -7.21
C PHE A 23 -14.52 10.93 -8.12
N LYS A 24 -13.18 10.92 -8.23
CA LYS A 24 -12.42 11.78 -9.16
C LYS A 24 -12.79 11.50 -10.61
N GLU A 25 -12.98 10.25 -11.00
CA GLU A 25 -13.40 9.86 -12.36
C GLU A 25 -14.82 10.32 -12.68
N GLU A 26 -15.77 10.12 -11.76
CA GLU A 26 -17.16 10.58 -11.91
C GLU A 26 -17.28 12.12 -12.03
N HIS A 27 -16.34 12.87 -11.44
CA HIS A 27 -16.30 14.34 -11.45
C HIS A 27 -15.23 14.90 -12.41
N ALA A 28 -14.56 14.07 -13.22
CA ALA A 28 -13.49 14.50 -14.13
C ALA A 28 -13.97 15.45 -15.24
N GLY A 29 -15.26 15.45 -15.54
CA GLY A 29 -15.90 16.35 -16.51
C GLY A 29 -16.37 17.68 -15.95
N GLN A 30 -16.24 17.92 -14.65
CA GLN A 30 -16.58 19.22 -14.04
C GLN A 30 -15.33 20.10 -14.00
N GLU A 31 -15.41 21.30 -14.58
CA GLU A 31 -14.32 22.28 -14.53
C GLU A 31 -14.40 23.17 -13.29
N THR A 32 -15.57 23.25 -12.65
CA THR A 32 -15.85 24.12 -11.50
C THR A 32 -16.60 23.38 -10.41
N VAL A 33 -16.14 23.51 -9.17
CA VAL A 33 -16.87 23.06 -7.98
C VAL A 33 -18.03 24.04 -7.76
N GLY A 34 -19.28 23.55 -7.72
CA GLY A 34 -20.47 24.41 -7.72
C GLY A 34 -20.55 25.37 -6.52
N ASP A 35 -21.08 26.58 -6.75
CA ASP A 35 -21.23 27.74 -5.83
C ASP A 35 -22.08 27.49 -4.57
N THR A 36 -22.37 26.25 -4.20
CA THR A 36 -23.35 25.92 -3.17
C THR A 36 -22.69 25.17 -2.04
N VAL A 37 -22.08 25.87 -1.07
CA VAL A 37 -22.24 25.63 0.39
C VAL A 37 -21.49 26.71 1.19
N LEU A 38 -22.22 27.27 2.14
CA LEU A 38 -21.84 28.26 3.15
C LEU A 38 -20.72 27.72 4.06
N ALA A 39 -19.46 27.92 3.69
CA ALA A 39 -18.32 27.69 4.58
C ALA A 39 -18.16 28.79 5.65
N GLU A 40 -19.09 29.75 5.72
CA GLU A 40 -18.99 30.96 6.55
C GLU A 40 -19.01 30.68 8.07
N THR A 41 -19.39 29.48 8.50
CA THR A 41 -19.57 29.15 9.93
C THR A 41 -18.59 28.11 10.48
N PHE A 42 -17.58 27.68 9.71
CA PHE A 42 -16.67 26.60 10.14
C PHE A 42 -15.89 26.98 11.40
N ASP A 43 -15.21 28.13 11.39
CA ASP A 43 -14.41 28.59 12.53
C ASP A 43 -15.26 28.85 13.77
N GLU A 44 -16.51 29.29 13.59
CA GLU A 44 -17.45 29.51 14.70
C GLU A 44 -17.83 28.18 15.37
N GLU A 45 -18.15 27.15 14.58
CA GLU A 45 -18.56 25.85 15.12
C GLU A 45 -17.38 25.10 15.75
N VAL A 46 -16.17 25.20 15.18
CA VAL A 46 -14.95 24.66 15.79
C VAL A 46 -14.66 25.34 17.13
N ASN A 47 -14.71 26.66 17.17
CA ASN A 47 -14.49 27.40 18.41
C ASN A 47 -15.57 27.12 19.45
N LYS A 48 -16.81 26.87 19.04
CA LYS A 48 -17.90 26.48 19.95
C LYS A 48 -17.71 25.07 20.51
N ALA A 49 -17.29 24.11 19.69
CA ALA A 49 -17.16 22.71 20.09
C ALA A 49 -15.86 22.40 20.86
N TYR A 50 -14.74 23.05 20.52
CA TYR A 50 -13.41 22.66 20.97
C TYR A 50 -12.63 23.76 21.71
N LYS A 51 -13.30 24.86 22.13
CA LYS A 51 -12.67 26.00 22.80
C LYS A 51 -11.71 25.61 23.93
N GLU A 52 -12.19 24.75 24.82
CA GLU A 52 -11.48 24.35 26.04
C GLU A 52 -10.26 23.49 25.71
N THR A 53 -10.39 22.57 24.75
CA THR A 53 -9.31 21.70 24.28
C THR A 53 -8.23 22.48 23.54
N LEU A 54 -8.61 23.47 22.72
CA LEU A 54 -7.67 24.30 21.99
C LEU A 54 -6.88 25.26 22.90
N GLN A 55 -7.47 25.69 24.01
CA GLN A 55 -6.86 26.61 24.98
C GLN A 55 -6.13 25.91 26.15
N SER A 56 -6.19 24.58 26.23
CA SER A 56 -5.52 23.80 27.27
C SER A 56 -3.99 24.01 27.27
N GLN A 57 -3.42 24.24 28.45
CA GLN A 57 -1.97 24.30 28.67
C GLN A 57 -1.30 22.92 28.67
N SER A 58 -2.05 21.86 28.98
CA SER A 58 -1.57 20.48 28.92
C SER A 58 -1.99 19.87 27.59
N VAL A 59 -1.04 19.69 26.68
CA VAL A 59 -1.28 19.15 25.34
C VAL A 59 -1.03 17.64 25.33
N THR A 60 -2.06 16.85 25.04
CA THR A 60 -1.98 15.40 24.87
C THR A 60 -1.77 15.01 23.40
N VAL A 61 -1.46 13.74 23.14
CA VAL A 61 -1.36 13.21 21.75
C VAL A 61 -2.70 13.33 21.02
N ASP A 62 -3.81 13.11 21.72
CA ASP A 62 -5.15 13.24 21.16
C ASP A 62 -5.49 14.70 20.82
N ASP A 63 -5.00 15.67 21.60
CA ASP A 63 -5.17 17.10 21.29
C ASP A 63 -4.39 17.50 20.03
N LEU A 64 -3.19 16.94 19.83
CA LEU A 64 -2.41 17.16 18.61
C LEU A 64 -3.12 16.54 17.39
N LEU A 65 -3.68 15.34 17.56
CA LEU A 65 -4.44 14.68 16.51
C LEU A 65 -5.71 15.47 16.16
N LEU A 66 -6.44 15.96 17.16
CA LEU A 66 -7.60 16.81 16.96
C LEU A 66 -7.24 18.10 16.21
N ARG A 67 -6.16 18.79 16.61
CA ARG A 67 -5.68 20.00 15.92
C ARG A 67 -5.31 19.73 14.46
N ALA A 68 -4.71 18.58 14.17
CA ALA A 68 -4.40 18.18 12.80
C ALA A 68 -5.67 17.97 11.96
N HIS A 69 -6.69 17.29 12.51
CA HIS A 69 -7.97 17.09 11.82
C HIS A 69 -8.72 18.40 11.60
N ILE A 70 -8.72 19.31 12.60
CA ILE A 70 -9.30 20.64 12.46
C ILE A 70 -8.59 21.41 11.32
N GLY A 71 -7.26 21.36 11.25
CA GLY A 71 -6.49 22.00 10.18
C GLY A 71 -6.82 21.44 8.79
N ALA A 72 -6.96 20.12 8.65
CA ALA A 72 -7.39 19.50 7.40
C ALA A 72 -8.81 19.93 7.00
N ALA A 73 -9.72 20.04 7.98
CA ALA A 73 -11.08 20.51 7.75
C ALA A 73 -11.14 22.01 7.38
N GLN A 74 -10.24 22.85 7.93
CA GLN A 74 -10.09 24.24 7.51
C GLN A 74 -9.63 24.35 6.05
N LEU A 75 -8.61 23.57 5.65
CA LEU A 75 -8.15 23.54 4.26
C LEU A 75 -9.26 23.14 3.29
N ALA A 76 -10.11 22.19 3.70
CA ALA A 76 -11.27 21.78 2.93
C ALA A 76 -12.35 22.88 2.86
N ALA A 77 -12.61 23.59 3.96
CA ALA A 77 -13.54 24.72 3.99
C ALA A 77 -13.06 25.88 3.11
N ASP A 78 -11.77 26.21 3.16
CA ASP A 78 -11.15 27.22 2.30
C ASP A 78 -11.25 26.84 0.81
N ALA A 79 -11.09 25.55 0.50
CA ALA A 79 -11.21 25.03 -0.86
C ALA A 79 -12.64 25.18 -1.43
N LEU A 80 -13.67 25.31 -0.57
CA LEU A 80 -15.05 25.59 -0.99
C LEU A 80 -15.30 27.08 -1.23
N GLN A 81 -14.56 27.97 -0.57
CA GLN A 81 -14.72 29.42 -0.74
C GLN A 81 -13.92 30.00 -1.91
N VAL A 82 -12.78 29.38 -2.23
CA VAL A 82 -11.88 29.88 -3.27
C VAL A 82 -12.21 29.19 -4.60
N PRO A 83 -12.54 29.94 -5.66
CA PRO A 83 -12.67 29.36 -7.00
C PRO A 83 -11.31 28.82 -7.42
N GLY A 84 -11.25 27.53 -7.72
CA GLY A 84 -10.01 26.84 -8.04
C GLY A 84 -10.26 25.68 -9.00
N THR A 85 -9.17 25.06 -9.45
CA THR A 85 -9.29 23.86 -10.27
C THR A 85 -9.77 22.68 -9.42
N VAL A 86 -10.48 21.73 -10.04
CA VAL A 86 -10.93 20.50 -9.37
C VAL A 86 -9.75 19.71 -8.78
N SER A 87 -8.57 19.79 -9.43
CA SER A 87 -7.34 19.19 -8.91
C SER A 87 -6.89 19.81 -7.59
N GLU A 88 -6.89 21.14 -7.48
CA GLU A 88 -6.53 21.84 -6.24
C GLU A 88 -7.55 21.61 -5.13
N PHE A 89 -8.83 21.54 -5.49
CA PHE A 89 -9.91 21.19 -4.57
C PHE A 89 -9.67 19.82 -3.93
N PHE A 90 -9.40 18.79 -4.75
CA PHE A 90 -9.14 17.45 -4.23
C PHE A 90 -7.89 17.38 -3.37
N ALA A 91 -6.81 18.07 -3.75
CA ALA A 91 -5.58 18.10 -2.96
C ALA A 91 -5.78 18.66 -1.55
N LYS A 92 -6.75 19.57 -1.35
CA LYS A 92 -7.06 20.20 -0.06
C LYS A 92 -8.15 19.47 0.73
N THR A 93 -8.97 18.66 0.08
CA THR A 93 -10.16 18.03 0.69
C THR A 93 -10.01 16.53 0.89
N GLU A 94 -8.97 15.90 0.33
CA GLU A 94 -8.75 14.45 0.35
C GLU A 94 -8.86 13.85 1.76
N ASP A 95 -8.21 14.44 2.76
CA ASP A 95 -8.22 13.93 4.14
C ASP A 95 -9.61 13.94 4.78
N VAL A 96 -10.49 14.87 4.36
CA VAL A 96 -11.87 14.97 4.84
C VAL A 96 -12.80 14.06 4.02
N LEU A 97 -12.57 13.96 2.71
CA LEU A 97 -13.37 13.15 1.81
C LEU A 97 -13.18 11.66 2.04
N LEU A 98 -11.95 11.21 2.33
CA LEU A 98 -11.64 9.79 2.49
C LEU A 98 -12.53 9.10 3.56
N PRO A 99 -12.63 9.61 4.81
CA PRO A 99 -13.55 9.05 5.81
C PRO A 99 -15.04 9.16 5.42
N SER A 100 -15.45 10.26 4.78
CA SER A 100 -16.85 10.48 4.39
C SER A 100 -17.28 9.53 3.28
N LEU A 101 -16.48 9.38 2.23
CA LEU A 101 -16.72 8.43 1.13
C LEU A 101 -16.77 6.99 1.65
N ASP A 102 -15.88 6.64 2.58
CA ASP A 102 -15.87 5.32 3.22
C ASP A 102 -17.12 5.07 4.05
N THR A 103 -17.61 6.08 4.77
CA THR A 103 -18.84 5.98 5.56
C THR A 103 -20.08 5.84 4.65
N LEU A 104 -20.10 6.54 3.52
CA LEU A 104 -21.22 6.53 2.57
C LEU A 104 -21.27 5.28 1.70
N HIS A 105 -20.11 4.83 1.20
CA HIS A 105 -20.02 3.79 0.17
C HIS A 105 -19.27 2.53 0.63
N GLY A 106 -18.47 2.61 1.69
CA GLY A 106 -17.63 1.52 2.16
C GLY A 106 -18.42 0.31 2.68
N ALA A 107 -19.64 0.50 3.19
CA ALA A 107 -20.51 -0.60 3.62
C ALA A 107 -21.14 -1.37 2.45
N SER A 108 -21.25 -0.75 1.27
CA SER A 108 -21.76 -1.39 0.06
C SER A 108 -20.67 -2.17 -0.70
N LEU A 109 -19.41 -2.02 -0.27
CA LEU A 109 -18.26 -2.64 -0.88
C LEU A 109 -17.91 -3.93 -0.11
N ASP A 110 -18.09 -5.08 -0.76
CA ASP A 110 -17.72 -6.39 -0.18
C ASP A 110 -16.20 -6.42 0.06
N SER A 111 -15.77 -6.78 1.27
CA SER A 111 -14.35 -6.96 1.63
C SER A 111 -13.63 -8.00 0.75
N ASN A 112 -14.36 -8.88 0.08
CA ASN A 112 -13.80 -9.86 -0.87
C ASN A 112 -13.73 -9.34 -2.31
N ASN A 113 -14.18 -8.10 -2.58
CA ASN A 113 -14.11 -7.54 -3.91
C ASN A 113 -12.66 -7.14 -4.23
N HIS A 114 -11.98 -7.98 -5.01
CA HIS A 114 -10.61 -7.78 -5.47
C HIS A 114 -10.39 -6.48 -6.28
N GLN A 115 -11.44 -5.78 -6.70
CA GLN A 115 -11.35 -4.45 -7.34
C GLN A 115 -11.01 -3.32 -6.34
N ILE A 116 -11.30 -3.52 -5.06
CA ILE A 116 -11.11 -2.51 -3.99
C ILE A 116 -9.66 -2.47 -3.52
N LEU A 117 -9.00 -3.63 -3.51
CA LEU A 117 -7.56 -3.65 -3.40
C LEU A 117 -7.06 -2.92 -4.65
N PRO A 118 -6.30 -1.80 -4.52
CA PRO A 118 -5.67 -1.23 -5.68
C PRO A 118 -4.95 -2.40 -6.34
N GLU A 119 -5.33 -2.68 -7.59
CA GLU A 119 -4.55 -3.56 -8.43
C GLU A 119 -3.19 -2.90 -8.45
N SER A 120 -2.37 -3.44 -7.57
CA SER A 120 -1.19 -2.80 -7.05
C SER A 120 -0.40 -2.24 -8.20
N GLU A 121 0.16 -1.04 -8.05
CA GLU A 121 1.27 -0.57 -8.87
C GLU A 121 2.06 -1.77 -9.39
N PRO A 122 2.36 -1.87 -10.70
CA PRO A 122 2.72 -3.12 -11.33
C PRO A 122 3.80 -3.82 -10.50
N LYS A 123 3.41 -4.72 -9.58
CA LYS A 123 4.33 -5.31 -8.59
C LYS A 123 5.46 -6.02 -9.31
N VAL A 124 5.14 -6.48 -10.51
CA VAL A 124 6.04 -7.00 -11.52
C VAL A 124 7.25 -6.07 -11.74
N THR A 125 7.10 -4.75 -11.86
CA THR A 125 8.22 -3.82 -12.08
C THR A 125 9.18 -3.79 -10.89
N HIS A 126 8.68 -3.59 -9.66
CA HIS A 126 9.52 -3.59 -8.45
C HIS A 126 10.16 -4.95 -8.17
N ILE A 127 9.45 -6.05 -8.45
CA ILE A 127 9.99 -7.40 -8.33
C ILE A 127 11.12 -7.62 -9.36
N VAL A 128 10.92 -7.19 -10.61
CA VAL A 128 11.95 -7.28 -11.66
C VAL A 128 13.18 -6.46 -11.30
N ASP A 129 13.02 -5.24 -10.77
CA ASP A 129 14.14 -4.41 -10.31
C ASP A 129 14.89 -5.04 -9.15
N PHE A 130 14.17 -5.62 -8.20
CA PHE A 130 14.76 -6.31 -7.05
C PHE A 130 15.55 -7.56 -7.49
N VAL A 131 14.96 -8.38 -8.36
CA VAL A 131 15.64 -9.57 -8.92
C VAL A 131 16.85 -9.15 -9.75
N SER A 132 16.76 -8.07 -10.53
CA SER A 132 17.87 -7.52 -11.30
C SER A 132 19.04 -7.12 -10.40
N LYS A 133 18.78 -6.47 -9.25
CA LYS A 133 19.81 -6.14 -8.25
C LYS A 133 20.45 -7.40 -7.64
N ILE A 134 19.66 -8.44 -7.37
CA ILE A 134 20.18 -9.71 -6.83
C ILE A 134 21.15 -10.36 -7.83
N VAL A 135 20.79 -10.38 -9.12
CA VAL A 135 21.66 -10.92 -10.19
C VAL A 135 22.92 -10.05 -10.36
N ALA A 136 22.78 -8.73 -10.35
CA ALA A 136 23.92 -7.80 -10.45
C ALA A 136 24.93 -7.96 -9.30
N ASN A 137 24.44 -8.28 -8.10
CA ASN A 137 25.29 -8.59 -6.94
C ASN A 137 25.89 -10.01 -6.95
N GLY A 138 25.64 -10.81 -7.99
CA GLY A 138 26.16 -12.18 -8.13
C GLY A 138 25.45 -13.22 -7.26
N PHE A 139 24.31 -12.87 -6.64
CA PHE A 139 23.49 -13.76 -5.82
C PHE A 139 22.38 -14.45 -6.60
N GLY A 140 22.12 -14.03 -7.84
CA GLY A 140 21.14 -14.64 -8.72
C GLY A 140 21.77 -15.14 -10.03
N TYR A 141 21.15 -16.13 -10.67
CA TYR A 141 21.51 -16.55 -12.02
C TYR A 141 20.28 -16.94 -12.83
N ALA A 142 20.29 -16.62 -14.13
CA ALA A 142 19.27 -17.05 -15.07
C ALA A 142 19.58 -18.45 -15.62
N THR A 143 18.53 -19.20 -15.94
CA THR A 143 18.60 -20.49 -16.62
C THR A 143 18.07 -20.37 -18.06
N ALA A 144 18.39 -21.36 -18.90
CA ALA A 144 18.08 -21.31 -20.34
C ALA A 144 16.58 -21.30 -20.66
N ASP A 145 15.75 -21.73 -19.72
CA ASP A 145 14.28 -21.68 -19.78
C ASP A 145 13.71 -20.29 -19.48
N GLY A 146 14.55 -19.30 -19.10
CA GLY A 146 14.12 -17.95 -18.70
C GLY A 146 13.75 -17.81 -17.22
N SER A 147 13.95 -18.86 -16.41
CA SER A 147 13.79 -18.77 -14.96
C SER A 147 15.02 -18.11 -14.31
N VAL A 148 14.86 -17.51 -13.12
CA VAL A 148 15.94 -16.91 -12.33
C VAL A 148 15.96 -17.53 -10.95
N TYR A 149 17.13 -17.97 -10.48
CA TYR A 149 17.31 -18.64 -9.20
C TYR A 149 18.25 -17.86 -8.28
N PHE A 150 18.00 -17.94 -6.98
CA PHE A 150 18.88 -17.43 -5.93
C PHE A 150 19.95 -18.46 -5.57
N GLY A 151 21.21 -18.06 -5.70
CA GLY A 151 22.39 -18.87 -5.39
C GLY A 151 22.80 -18.76 -3.93
N ILE A 152 22.27 -19.63 -3.08
CA ILE A 152 22.65 -19.70 -1.65
C ILE A 152 24.16 -19.82 -1.48
N ASN A 153 24.83 -20.64 -2.30
CA ASN A 153 26.28 -20.82 -2.21
C ASN A 153 27.03 -19.50 -2.47
N SER A 154 26.58 -18.69 -3.43
CA SER A 154 27.17 -17.38 -3.72
C SER A 154 26.96 -16.41 -2.57
N PHE A 155 25.77 -16.43 -1.97
CA PHE A 155 25.41 -15.60 -0.83
C PHE A 155 26.23 -15.94 0.42
N GLU A 156 26.41 -17.23 0.71
CA GLU A 156 27.24 -17.69 1.84
C GLU A 156 28.74 -17.42 1.61
N LYS A 157 29.22 -17.59 0.38
CA LYS A 157 30.61 -17.25 0.02
C LYS A 157 30.93 -15.76 0.19
N ALA A 158 29.94 -14.89 0.04
CA ALA A 158 30.08 -13.46 0.32
C ALA A 158 30.06 -13.11 1.82
N GLY A 159 29.96 -14.10 2.71
CA GLY A 159 29.98 -13.92 4.16
C GLY A 159 28.61 -13.73 4.80
N HIS A 160 27.53 -13.91 4.05
CA HIS A 160 26.17 -13.84 4.59
C HIS A 160 25.69 -15.21 5.10
N SER A 161 24.80 -15.22 6.08
CA SER A 161 24.21 -16.47 6.60
C SER A 161 22.81 -16.69 6.02
N TYR A 162 22.63 -17.79 5.31
CA TYR A 162 21.30 -18.25 4.88
C TYR A 162 20.63 -19.06 6.00
N SER A 163 19.28 -19.07 6.02
CA SER A 163 18.46 -19.64 7.11
C SER A 163 18.64 -18.94 8.47
N ARG A 164 18.70 -17.60 8.49
CA ARG A 164 18.90 -16.83 9.74
C ARG A 164 17.78 -16.99 10.77
N LEU A 165 16.53 -17.10 10.32
CA LEU A 165 15.37 -17.22 11.20
C LEU A 165 15.20 -18.64 11.76
N GLU A 166 15.50 -19.66 10.95
CA GLU A 166 15.38 -21.07 11.34
C GLU A 166 16.60 -21.86 10.84
N PRO A 167 17.76 -21.77 11.53
CA PRO A 167 18.99 -22.40 11.07
C PRO A 167 18.90 -23.93 10.97
N TRP A 168 18.06 -24.56 11.79
CA TRP A 168 17.83 -26.01 11.79
C TRP A 168 17.09 -26.50 10.52
N ASN A 169 16.37 -25.62 9.83
CA ASN A 169 15.60 -25.92 8.61
C ASN A 169 16.41 -25.80 7.32
N LYS A 170 17.74 -25.59 7.40
CA LYS A 170 18.60 -25.35 6.23
C LYS A 170 18.64 -26.53 5.26
N ASN A 171 18.64 -27.77 5.77
CA ASN A 171 18.81 -28.99 4.97
C ASN A 171 17.57 -29.89 4.99
N ASP A 172 16.40 -29.36 5.39
CA ASP A 172 15.17 -30.13 5.42
C ASP A 172 14.61 -30.31 3.99
N PRO A 173 14.55 -31.53 3.45
CA PRO A 173 14.12 -31.79 2.08
C PRO A 173 12.64 -31.47 1.84
N ALA A 174 11.77 -31.58 2.85
CA ALA A 174 10.35 -31.28 2.71
C ALA A 174 10.14 -29.76 2.58
N LEU A 175 10.84 -28.98 3.40
CA LEU A 175 10.80 -27.51 3.31
C LEU A 175 11.49 -27.00 2.04
N LEU A 176 12.53 -27.68 1.55
CA LEU A 176 13.16 -27.36 0.26
C LEU A 176 12.20 -27.58 -0.92
N ALA A 177 11.38 -28.64 -0.88
CA ALA A 177 10.37 -28.90 -1.90
C ALA A 177 9.22 -27.89 -1.85
N ASP A 178 8.73 -27.56 -0.65
CA ASP A 178 7.66 -26.59 -0.45
C ASP A 178 8.06 -25.18 -0.92
N ARG A 179 9.33 -24.79 -0.69
CA ARG A 179 9.93 -23.53 -1.17
C ARG A 179 9.90 -23.36 -2.69
N GLU A 180 9.73 -24.43 -3.46
CA GLU A 180 9.74 -24.37 -4.94
C GLU A 180 8.32 -24.42 -5.56
N GLY A 181 7.36 -24.95 -4.80
CA GLY A 181 5.99 -25.18 -5.23
C GLY A 181 5.85 -26.24 -6.34
N SER A 182 4.64 -26.78 -6.52
CA SER A 182 4.32 -27.90 -7.43
C SER A 182 4.64 -27.67 -8.92
N LEU A 183 4.94 -26.44 -9.33
CA LEU A 183 5.15 -26.04 -10.73
C LEU A 183 6.58 -26.29 -11.25
N SER A 184 7.46 -26.95 -10.49
CA SER A 184 8.85 -27.16 -10.86
C SER A 184 9.07 -28.38 -11.76
N LYS A 185 9.32 -28.13 -13.06
CA LYS A 185 10.25 -28.95 -13.85
C LYS A 185 11.74 -28.66 -13.48
N GLY A 186 11.95 -27.83 -12.46
CA GLY A 186 13.16 -27.02 -12.20
C GLY A 186 14.36 -27.75 -11.61
N THR A 187 14.23 -29.00 -11.17
CA THR A 187 15.36 -29.74 -10.57
C THR A 187 16.51 -29.98 -11.55
N LEU A 188 16.23 -30.03 -12.86
CA LEU A 188 17.24 -30.34 -13.88
C LEU A 188 18.17 -29.17 -14.24
N MET A 189 17.75 -27.92 -14.04
CA MET A 189 18.46 -26.73 -14.53
C MET A 189 19.10 -25.89 -13.41
N LYS A 190 18.85 -26.26 -12.16
CA LYS A 190 19.47 -25.64 -11.00
C LYS A 190 20.93 -26.07 -10.87
N ARG A 191 21.79 -25.12 -10.50
CA ARG A 191 23.19 -25.40 -10.16
C ARG A 191 23.36 -26.14 -8.83
N SER A 192 22.36 -26.07 -7.96
CA SER A 192 22.34 -26.73 -6.65
C SER A 192 20.89 -27.00 -6.23
N PRO A 193 20.59 -28.14 -5.59
CA PRO A 193 19.25 -28.46 -5.11
C PRO A 193 18.74 -27.47 -4.05
N ASN A 194 19.66 -26.79 -3.35
CA ASN A 194 19.29 -25.84 -2.30
C ASN A 194 18.85 -24.48 -2.88
N HIS A 195 19.13 -24.19 -4.16
CA HIS A 195 18.75 -22.93 -4.78
C HIS A 195 17.24 -22.86 -5.05
N PHE A 196 16.63 -21.71 -4.77
CA PHE A 196 15.19 -21.47 -4.96
C PHE A 196 14.94 -20.44 -6.06
N ALA A 197 13.77 -20.50 -6.68
CA ALA A 197 13.42 -19.61 -7.79
C ALA A 197 13.04 -18.21 -7.26
N LEU A 198 13.59 -17.18 -7.90
CA LEU A 198 13.15 -15.79 -7.76
C LEU A 198 12.12 -15.43 -8.83
N TRP A 199 12.26 -16.03 -10.01
CA TRP A 199 11.36 -15.86 -11.15
C TRP A 199 11.22 -17.18 -11.90
N LYS A 200 10.01 -17.57 -12.27
CA LYS A 200 9.76 -18.75 -13.11
C LYS A 200 9.25 -18.28 -14.46
N ALA A 201 9.86 -18.76 -15.54
CA ALA A 201 9.33 -18.49 -16.87
C ALA A 201 7.92 -19.09 -17.01
N SER A 202 7.04 -18.37 -17.70
CA SER A 202 5.67 -18.83 -17.93
C SER A 202 5.67 -20.11 -18.77
N GLN A 203 4.80 -21.06 -18.43
CA GLN A 203 4.55 -22.23 -19.27
C GLN A 203 3.48 -21.90 -20.31
N ALA A 204 3.59 -22.46 -21.51
CA ALA A 204 2.49 -22.43 -22.47
C ALA A 204 1.30 -23.19 -21.87
N GLY A 205 0.16 -22.51 -21.75
CA GLY A 205 -1.11 -23.09 -21.28
C GLY A 205 -1.75 -24.02 -22.29
#